data_AF-A0A383F145-F1
#
_entry.id   AF-A0A383F145-F1
#
_cell.length_a   1.000
_cell.length_b   1.000
_cell.length_c   1.000
_cell.angle_alpha   90.00
_cell.angle_beta   90.00
_cell.angle_gamma   90.00
#
_symmetry.space_group_name_H-M   'P 1'
#
loop_
_entity.id
_entity.type
_entity.pdbx_description
1 polymer ?
#
loop_
_entity_poly.entity_id
_entity_poly.type
_entity_poly.pdbx_seq_one_letter_code
_entity_poly.pdbx_strand_id
1 'polypeptide(L)'
;MGRPKYLENILNKLLVHTPKVRLITLSVMIIGNLIMNETGQTQVNPTRDLLAKSERHHQWVKIKAENGHIVNAFLTFPEIKEKATAVIVIHENRGLTDWVRLVGDQLAKHGFVAVCPDLLSGEGSEGGGTTSFSSSDDARRAIYGLSSDQVTA
;
A
#
# COMPACT_ATOMS: atom_id res chain seq x y z
N MET A 1 40.97 -29.37 -18.76
CA MET A 1 39.83 -29.90 -19.54
C MET A 1 39.33 -28.77 -20.44
N GLY A 2 39.67 -28.80 -21.73
CA GLY A 2 39.34 -27.73 -22.69
C GLY A 2 37.87 -27.82 -23.11
N ARG A 3 37.19 -26.67 -23.21
CA ARG A 3 35.78 -26.64 -23.64
C ARG A 3 35.66 -27.14 -25.10
N PRO A 4 34.67 -27.98 -25.42
CA PRO A 4 34.51 -28.54 -26.77
C PRO A 4 34.25 -27.44 -27.82
N LYS A 5 34.97 -27.50 -28.95
CA LYS A 5 34.95 -26.51 -30.07
C LYS A 5 33.56 -26.20 -30.66
N TYR A 6 32.54 -27.01 -30.40
CA TYR A 6 31.17 -26.74 -30.83
C TYR A 6 30.49 -25.63 -30.03
N LEU A 7 30.93 -25.37 -28.79
CA LEU A 7 30.39 -24.31 -27.93
C LEU A 7 30.92 -22.92 -28.33
N GLU A 8 32.16 -22.84 -28.85
CA GLU A 8 32.76 -21.60 -29.39
C GLU A 8 31.95 -21.06 -30.58
N ASN A 9 31.51 -21.93 -31.50
CA ASN A 9 30.73 -21.54 -32.67
C ASN A 9 29.30 -21.09 -32.34
N ILE A 10 28.72 -21.57 -31.24
CA ILE A 10 27.38 -21.17 -30.78
C ILE A 10 27.47 -19.83 -30.04
N LEU A 11 28.50 -19.63 -29.20
CA LEU A 11 28.74 -18.36 -28.51
C LEU A 11 29.08 -17.23 -29.49
N ASN A 12 29.90 -17.50 -30.52
CA ASN A 12 30.18 -16.50 -31.57
C ASN A 12 28.96 -16.20 -32.45
N LYS A 13 28.04 -17.14 -32.65
CA LYS A 13 26.77 -16.87 -33.37
C LYS A 13 25.76 -16.07 -32.54
N LEU A 14 25.75 -16.22 -31.21
CA LEU A 14 24.85 -15.48 -30.32
C LEU A 14 25.34 -14.04 -30.05
N LEU A 15 26.66 -13.79 -30.09
CA LEU A 15 27.27 -12.46 -29.87
C LEU A 15 27.27 -11.57 -31.12
N VAL A 16 27.07 -12.12 -32.32
CA VAL A 16 27.11 -11.38 -33.61
C VAL A 16 25.71 -11.02 -34.15
N HIS A 17 24.62 -11.44 -33.47
CA HIS A 17 23.25 -11.03 -33.82
C HIS A 17 22.60 -10.21 -32.69
N THR A 18 23.21 -9.06 -32.38
CA THR A 18 22.52 -7.98 -31.68
C THR A 18 21.62 -7.21 -32.65
N PRO A 19 20.39 -6.81 -32.28
CA PRO A 19 19.61 -5.90 -33.09
C PRO A 19 20.34 -4.55 -33.19
N LYS A 20 20.59 -4.14 -34.44
CA LYS A 20 21.12 -2.86 -34.94
C LYS A 20 21.08 -1.69 -33.93
N VAL A 21 22.22 -1.42 -33.29
CA VAL A 21 22.50 -0.11 -32.68
C VAL A 21 22.94 0.83 -33.80
N ARG A 22 22.08 1.78 -34.17
CA ARG A 22 22.43 2.88 -35.07
C ARG A 22 23.01 4.03 -34.25
N LEU A 23 24.33 4.14 -34.25
CA LEU A 23 25.07 5.30 -33.74
C LEU A 23 24.95 6.44 -34.75
N ILE A 24 24.19 7.50 -34.42
CA ILE A 24 24.19 8.77 -35.16
C ILE A 24 24.61 9.86 -34.18
N THR A 25 25.86 10.30 -34.30
CA THR A 25 26.36 11.52 -33.67
C THR A 25 26.42 12.63 -34.72
N LEU A 26 25.61 13.68 -34.55
CA LEU A 26 25.91 15.00 -35.10
C LEU A 26 25.26 16.10 -34.25
N SER A 27 26.11 16.93 -33.64
CA SER A 27 25.76 18.05 -32.78
C SER A 27 25.26 19.25 -33.59
N VAL A 28 24.04 19.77 -33.33
CA VAL A 28 23.65 21.16 -33.64
C VAL A 28 22.60 21.70 -32.63
N MET A 29 23.02 22.72 -31.89
CA MET A 29 22.32 23.87 -31.28
C MET A 29 21.00 23.75 -30.46
N ILE A 30 21.17 24.04 -29.16
CA ILE A 30 20.48 24.99 -28.25
C ILE A 30 18.95 25.25 -28.36
N ILE A 31 18.35 25.25 -27.16
CA ILE A 31 17.14 25.94 -26.67
C ILE A 31 15.86 25.10 -26.65
N GLY A 32 15.42 24.79 -25.42
CA GLY A 32 14.00 24.58 -25.12
C GLY A 32 13.56 23.12 -25.01
N ASN A 33 13.90 22.49 -23.88
CA ASN A 33 13.13 21.47 -23.15
C ASN A 33 14.06 20.43 -22.53
N LEU A 34 14.36 20.61 -21.24
CA LEU A 34 14.72 19.49 -20.38
C LEU A 34 14.11 19.69 -18.99
N ILE A 35 12.79 19.89 -18.97
CA ILE A 35 11.96 19.42 -17.87
C ILE A 35 11.22 18.22 -18.44
N MET A 36 11.57 17.02 -17.97
CA MET A 36 10.66 15.90 -17.72
C MET A 36 11.49 14.74 -17.17
N ASN A 37 11.51 14.65 -15.84
CA ASN A 37 11.73 13.38 -15.15
C ASN A 37 10.48 12.53 -15.37
N GLU A 38 10.52 11.62 -16.34
CA GLU A 38 9.54 10.56 -16.50
C GLU A 38 10.24 9.24 -16.18
N THR A 39 10.22 8.80 -14.93
CA THR A 39 9.24 7.79 -14.52
C THR A 39 9.11 7.81 -13.00
N GLY A 40 8.27 8.71 -12.47
CA GLY A 40 7.60 8.47 -11.21
C GLY A 40 6.54 7.41 -11.45
N GLN A 41 6.90 6.13 -11.45
CA GLN A 41 5.91 5.08 -11.34
C GLN A 41 5.29 5.19 -9.95
N THR A 42 4.16 5.89 -9.85
CA THR A 42 3.25 5.75 -8.71
C THR A 42 3.00 4.26 -8.57
N GLN A 43 3.40 3.64 -7.45
CA GLN A 43 3.04 2.25 -7.20
C GLN A 43 1.52 2.15 -7.33
N VAL A 44 1.06 1.43 -8.36
CA VAL A 44 -0.36 1.16 -8.57
C VAL A 44 -0.80 0.29 -7.40
N ASN A 45 -1.45 0.89 -6.41
CA ASN A 45 -2.13 0.16 -5.36
C ASN A 45 -3.60 0.05 -5.78
N PRO A 46 -3.99 -1.06 -6.43
CA PRO A 46 -5.34 -1.20 -6.98
C PRO A 46 -6.42 -1.05 -5.90
N THR A 47 -6.11 -1.43 -4.66
CA THR A 47 -7.05 -1.31 -3.54
C THR A 47 -7.30 0.15 -3.15
N ARG A 48 -6.26 0.98 -3.15
CA ARG A 48 -6.40 2.41 -2.88
C ARG A 48 -7.26 3.10 -3.93
N ASP A 49 -7.06 2.74 -5.20
CA ASP A 49 -7.83 3.30 -6.30
C ASP A 49 -9.31 2.90 -6.23
N LEU A 50 -9.60 1.65 -5.81
CA LEU A 50 -10.97 1.20 -5.58
C LEU A 50 -11.63 1.93 -4.42
N LEU A 51 -10.91 2.16 -3.31
CA LEU A 51 -11.40 2.96 -2.19
C LEU A 51 -11.71 4.39 -2.60
N ALA A 52 -10.81 5.03 -3.36
CA ALA A 52 -10.98 6.40 -3.83
C ALA A 52 -12.16 6.57 -4.80
N LYS A 53 -12.55 5.50 -5.50
CA LYS A 53 -13.71 5.47 -6.41
C LYS A 53 -15.01 5.10 -5.71
N SER A 54 -14.97 4.71 -4.44
CA SER A 54 -16.17 4.32 -3.72
C SER A 54 -17.09 5.52 -3.51
N GLU A 55 -18.38 5.33 -3.78
CA GLU A 55 -19.42 6.35 -3.53
C GLU A 55 -19.87 6.39 -2.06
N ARG A 56 -19.44 5.41 -1.24
CA ARG A 56 -19.82 5.29 0.17
C ARG A 56 -19.11 6.33 1.03
N HIS A 57 -19.80 6.84 2.04
CA HIS A 57 -19.17 7.73 3.02
C HIS A 57 -18.11 7.01 3.86
N HIS A 58 -16.89 7.57 3.88
CA HIS A 58 -15.77 7.13 4.69
C HIS A 58 -15.40 8.20 5.71
N GLN A 59 -15.06 7.79 6.93
CA GLN A 59 -14.71 8.71 8.01
C GLN A 59 -13.56 8.15 8.86
N TRP A 60 -12.61 9.02 9.22
CA TRP A 60 -11.66 8.72 10.29
C TRP A 60 -12.17 9.27 11.62
N VAL A 61 -12.18 8.44 12.66
CA VAL A 61 -12.55 8.83 14.01
C VAL A 61 -11.47 8.42 15.00
N LYS A 62 -11.41 9.12 16.14
CA LYS A 62 -10.56 8.77 17.27
C LYS A 62 -11.43 8.19 18.38
N ILE A 63 -11.12 6.97 18.79
CA ILE A 63 -11.79 6.26 19.88
C ILE A 63 -10.85 6.30 21.07
N LYS A 64 -11.33 6.82 22.20
CA LYS A 64 -10.58 6.83 23.45
C LYS A 64 -10.98 5.60 24.27
N ALA A 65 -10.03 4.70 24.53
CA ALA A 65 -10.20 3.57 25.42
C ALA A 65 -10.22 4.02 26.90
N GLU A 66 -10.68 3.15 27.80
CA GLU A 66 -10.81 3.45 29.23
C GLU A 66 -9.46 3.79 29.88
N ASN A 67 -8.39 3.11 29.46
CA ASN A 67 -7.00 3.36 29.89
C ASN A 67 -6.41 4.67 29.32
N GLY A 68 -7.16 5.42 28.50
CA GLY A 68 -6.72 6.67 27.89
C GLY A 68 -6.00 6.52 26.54
N HIS A 69 -5.74 5.29 26.07
CA HIS A 69 -5.18 5.04 24.75
C HIS A 69 -6.15 5.51 23.66
N ILE A 70 -5.61 6.12 22.60
CA ILE A 70 -6.39 6.64 21.48
C ILE A 70 -6.18 5.73 20.28
N VAL A 71 -7.27 5.09 19.85
CA VAL A 71 -7.31 4.23 18.67
C VAL A 71 -7.97 5.00 17.53
N ASN A 72 -7.24 5.24 16.44
CA ASN A 72 -7.84 5.73 15.20
C ASN A 72 -8.65 4.60 14.58
N ALA A 73 -9.83 4.90 14.04
CA ALA A 73 -10.66 3.93 13.34
C ALA A 73 -11.16 4.52 12.02
N PHE A 74 -11.16 3.69 10.99
CA PHE A 74 -11.75 3.99 9.70
C PHE A 74 -13.16 3.42 9.64
N LEU A 75 -14.14 4.30 9.50
CA LEU A 75 -15.56 3.96 9.42
C LEU A 75 -16.02 4.05 7.97
N THR A 76 -16.85 3.09 7.57
CA THR A 76 -17.58 3.13 6.31
C THR A 76 -19.07 2.95 6.58
N PHE A 77 -19.88 3.75 5.89
CA PHE A 77 -21.32 3.76 6.07
C PHE A 77 -22.03 3.20 4.84
N PRO A 78 -23.13 2.46 5.03
CA PRO A 78 -24.00 2.06 3.93
C PRO A 78 -24.84 3.26 3.47
N GLU A 79 -25.13 3.34 2.17
CA GLU A 79 -25.97 4.39 1.58
C GLU A 79 -27.46 4.08 1.75
N ILE A 80 -27.92 4.00 3.00
CA ILE A 80 -29.31 3.73 3.38
C ILE A 80 -29.80 4.78 4.39
N LYS A 81 -31.13 4.92 4.55
CA LYS A 81 -31.72 5.91 5.47
C LYS A 81 -31.91 5.37 6.88
N GLU A 82 -32.14 4.06 6.99
CA GLU A 82 -32.42 3.36 8.22
C GLU A 82 -31.14 3.09 9.02
N LYS A 83 -31.30 2.73 10.30
CA LYS A 83 -30.16 2.31 11.12
C LYS A 83 -29.60 0.98 10.60
N ALA A 84 -28.29 0.95 10.36
CA ALA A 84 -27.56 -0.24 9.97
C ALA A 84 -26.89 -0.93 11.18
N THR A 85 -26.73 -2.24 11.09
CA THR A 85 -25.94 -3.03 12.05
C THR A 85 -24.48 -2.66 11.93
N ALA A 86 -23.81 -2.45 13.07
CA ALA A 86 -22.38 -2.20 13.11
C ALA A 86 -21.58 -3.52 13.13
N VAL A 87 -20.48 -3.55 12.38
CA VAL A 87 -19.51 -4.66 12.32
C VAL A 87 -18.12 -4.11 12.58
N ILE A 88 -17.37 -4.76 13.46
CA ILE A 88 -15.97 -4.42 13.72
C ILE A 88 -15.09 -5.31 12.84
N VAL A 89 -14.23 -4.68 12.04
CA VAL A 89 -13.26 -5.35 11.17
C VAL A 89 -11.88 -5.22 11.79
N ILE A 90 -11.38 -6.33 12.32
CA ILE A 90 -10.05 -6.38 12.95
C ILE A 90 -9.04 -6.81 11.88
N HIS A 91 -8.00 -6.00 11.69
CA HIS A 91 -6.91 -6.34 10.79
C HIS A 91 -5.99 -7.41 11.40
N GLU A 92 -5.24 -8.10 10.53
CA GLU A 92 -4.25 -9.10 10.96
C GLU A 92 -2.91 -8.45 11.38
N ASN A 93 -1.81 -9.22 11.36
CA ASN A 93 -0.47 -8.81 11.80
C ASN A 93 0.22 -7.76 10.91
N ARG A 94 -0.49 -7.06 10.01
CA ARG A 94 0.07 -6.00 9.16
C ARG A 94 -0.58 -4.62 9.37
N GLY A 95 -1.44 -4.48 10.36
CA GLY A 95 -2.08 -3.20 10.63
C GLY A 95 -3.31 -2.92 9.74
N LEU A 96 -3.90 -1.74 9.91
CA LEU A 96 -5.03 -1.23 9.12
C LEU A 96 -4.58 -0.83 7.70
N THR A 97 -4.40 -1.82 6.83
CA THR A 97 -4.03 -1.60 5.43
C THR A 97 -5.22 -1.13 4.59
N ASP A 98 -4.92 -0.63 3.38
CA ASP A 98 -5.95 -0.30 2.38
C ASP A 98 -6.86 -1.49 2.09
N TRP A 99 -6.32 -2.71 2.08
CA TRP A 99 -7.11 -3.93 1.89
C TRP A 99 -8.19 -4.08 2.96
N VAL A 100 -7.83 -3.89 4.24
CA VAL A 100 -8.79 -3.99 5.34
C VAL A 100 -9.85 -2.89 5.24
N ARG A 101 -9.44 -1.66 4.88
CA ARG A 101 -10.38 -0.57 4.63
C ARG A 101 -11.34 -0.89 3.48
N LEU A 102 -10.86 -1.54 2.41
CA LEU A 102 -11.70 -2.00 1.30
C LEU A 102 -12.68 -3.11 1.74
N VAL A 103 -12.27 -4.00 2.63
CA VAL A 103 -13.20 -4.99 3.23
C VAL A 103 -14.32 -4.27 3.98
N GLY A 104 -14.00 -3.27 4.81
CA GLY A 104 -15.01 -2.42 5.46
C GLY A 104 -15.94 -1.73 4.46
N ASP A 105 -15.39 -1.20 3.39
CA ASP A 105 -16.15 -0.60 2.30
C ASP A 105 -17.11 -1.60 1.61
N GLN A 106 -16.68 -2.86 1.39
CA GLN A 106 -17.57 -3.90 0.86
C GLN A 106 -18.66 -4.31 1.85
N LEU A 107 -18.38 -4.37 3.15
CA LEU A 107 -19.42 -4.60 4.16
C LEU A 107 -20.47 -3.48 4.15
N ALA A 108 -20.04 -2.24 3.98
CA ALA A 108 -20.96 -1.11 3.82
C ALA A 108 -21.80 -1.20 2.55
N LYS A 109 -21.25 -1.72 1.44
CA LYS A 109 -22.06 -2.05 0.26
C LYS A 109 -23.18 -3.07 0.55
N HIS A 110 -22.98 -3.95 1.54
CA HIS A 110 -23.97 -4.94 1.97
C HIS A 110 -24.88 -4.47 3.11
N GLY A 111 -24.87 -3.18 3.47
CA GLY A 111 -25.82 -2.59 4.42
C GLY A 111 -25.33 -2.53 5.88
N PHE A 112 -24.03 -2.73 6.12
CA PHE A 112 -23.44 -2.65 7.47
C PHE A 112 -22.69 -1.33 7.68
N VAL A 113 -22.69 -0.79 8.90
CA VAL A 113 -21.66 0.18 9.28
C VAL A 113 -20.40 -0.61 9.62
N ALA A 114 -19.30 -0.44 8.90
CA ALA A 114 -18.06 -1.10 9.26
C ALA A 114 -17.15 -0.15 10.04
N VAL A 115 -16.64 -0.62 11.17
CA VAL A 115 -15.65 0.06 12.00
C VAL A 115 -14.35 -0.71 11.88
N CYS A 116 -13.30 -0.10 11.36
CA CYS A 116 -12.00 -0.73 11.17
C CYS A 116 -10.96 -0.01 12.06
N PRO A 117 -10.73 -0.47 13.31
CA PRO A 117 -9.74 0.12 14.20
C PRO A 117 -8.32 -0.12 13.69
N ASP A 118 -7.43 0.86 13.89
CA ASP A 118 -6.00 0.74 13.69
C ASP A 118 -5.31 0.43 15.02
N LEU A 119 -5.02 -0.84 15.27
CA LEU A 119 -4.40 -1.32 16.52
C LEU A 119 -2.93 -0.86 16.67
N LEU A 120 -2.34 -0.28 15.63
CA LEU A 120 -1.02 0.36 15.69
C LEU A 120 -1.09 1.87 15.96
N SER A 121 -2.26 2.41 16.32
CA SER A 121 -2.41 3.83 16.65
C SER A 121 -1.49 4.22 17.82
N GLY A 122 -0.56 5.14 17.56
CA GLY A 122 0.42 5.60 18.53
C GLY A 122 1.80 4.95 18.38
N GLU A 123 1.91 3.84 17.64
CA GLU A 123 3.17 3.08 17.47
C GLU A 123 4.01 3.58 16.29
N GLY A 124 3.40 4.33 15.38
CA GLY A 124 4.08 4.90 14.22
C GLY A 124 4.88 6.17 14.56
N SER A 125 5.66 6.65 13.59
CA SER A 125 6.33 7.95 13.70
C SER A 125 5.33 9.07 14.05
N GLU A 126 5.76 9.99 14.92
CA GLU A 126 4.95 11.11 15.41
C GLU A 126 3.64 10.70 16.11
N GLY A 127 3.57 9.48 16.66
CA GLY A 127 2.36 8.93 17.28
C GLY A 127 1.30 8.51 16.25
N GLY A 128 1.72 8.30 15.00
CA GLY A 128 0.87 7.82 13.91
C GLY A 128 0.49 6.34 14.04
N GLY A 129 -0.27 5.85 13.06
CA GLY A 129 -0.77 4.47 13.01
C GLY A 129 -0.06 3.61 11.98
N THR A 130 -0.77 2.61 11.46
CA THR A 130 -0.28 1.67 10.43
C THR A 130 0.33 2.38 9.22
N THR A 131 -0.23 3.51 8.77
CA THR A 131 0.24 4.24 7.59
C THR A 131 1.58 4.95 7.79
N SER A 132 2.06 5.07 9.03
CA SER A 132 3.34 5.71 9.35
C SER A 132 4.53 4.77 9.23
N PHE A 133 4.30 3.47 8.99
CA PHE A 133 5.37 2.49 8.79
C PHE A 133 5.84 2.48 7.33
N SER A 134 7.16 2.41 7.13
CA SER A 134 7.80 2.35 5.81
C SER A 134 7.53 1.06 5.04
N SER A 135 7.29 -0.04 5.77
CA SER A 135 7.03 -1.34 5.17
C SER A 135 6.03 -2.15 6.00
N SER A 136 5.40 -3.13 5.35
CA SER A 136 4.47 -4.02 6.02
C SER A 136 5.14 -4.90 7.08
N ASP A 137 6.43 -5.22 6.91
CA ASP A 137 7.17 -6.00 7.90
C ASP A 137 7.53 -5.15 9.13
N ASP A 138 7.75 -3.84 8.96
CA ASP A 138 7.93 -2.92 10.10
C ASP A 138 6.65 -2.84 10.93
N ALA A 139 5.49 -2.70 10.28
CA ALA A 139 4.18 -2.73 10.94
C ALA A 139 3.95 -4.06 11.68
N ARG A 140 4.34 -5.18 11.06
CA ARG A 140 4.25 -6.51 11.68
C ARG A 140 5.10 -6.63 12.93
N ARG A 141 6.34 -6.16 12.90
CA ARG A 141 7.21 -6.15 14.09
C ARG A 141 6.64 -5.26 15.18
N ALA A 142 6.07 -4.11 14.83
CA ALA A 142 5.42 -3.23 15.80
C ALA A 142 4.23 -3.91 16.49
N ILE A 143 3.40 -4.65 15.75
CA ILE A 143 2.29 -5.43 16.34
C ILE A 143 2.80 -6.44 17.37
N TYR A 144 3.90 -7.13 17.08
CA TYR A 144 4.51 -8.07 18.04
C TYR A 144 5.19 -7.39 19.23
N GLY A 145 5.46 -6.09 19.15
CA GLY A 145 6.02 -5.28 20.22
C GLY A 145 4.98 -4.62 21.11
N LEU A 146 3.68 -4.75 20.81
CA LEU A 146 2.61 -4.15 21.61
C LEU A 146 2.65 -4.66 23.05
N SER A 147 2.52 -3.75 24.01
CA SER A 147 2.44 -4.10 25.43
C SER A 147 1.11 -4.78 25.77
N SER A 148 1.08 -5.56 26.86
CA SER A 148 -0.17 -6.22 27.30
C SER A 148 -1.30 -5.22 27.56
N ASP A 149 -0.97 -4.06 28.10
CA ASP A 149 -1.94 -2.99 28.41
C ASP A 149 -2.61 -2.42 27.15
N GLN A 150 -1.95 -2.52 25.99
CA GLN A 150 -2.52 -2.09 24.71
C GLN A 150 -3.37 -3.17 24.05
N VAL A 151 -3.17 -4.45 24.44
CA VAL A 151 -3.88 -5.60 23.86
C VAL A 151 -5.12 -5.98 24.66
N THR A 152 -5.10 -5.78 25.99
CA THR A 152 -6.10 -6.31 26.92
C THR A 152 -7.01 -5.27 27.57
N ALA A 153 -6.80 -3.99 27.28
CA ALA A 153 -7.59 -2.90 27.84
C ALA A 153 -8.99 -2.74 27.24
#